data_AF-A0A411KXE9-F1
#
_entry.id   AF-A0A411KXE9-F1
#
_cell.length_a   1.000
_cell.length_b   1.000
_cell.length_c   1.000
_cell.angle_alpha   90.00
_cell.angle_beta   90.00
_cell.angle_gamma   90.00
#
_symmetry.space_group_name_H-M   'P 1'
#
loop_
_entity.id
_entity.type
_entity.pdbx_description
1 polymer ?
#
loop_
_entity_poly.entity_id
_entity_poly.type
_entity_poly.pdbx_seq_one_letter_code
_entity_poly.pdbx_strand_id
1 'polypeptide(L)'
;MYRHIPLIRLVASELSPKKSPDPEPSVPAASLRRSERLKQQTRKKRHQRWTEVMALHNKGCSFREISRITGLSRVTVSSRGRSGTFPEMSTRPPKRGLLGPWREWLKEQRESGNYNASRIWREMVARGFTGSETIVRDAVAKWRKG
;
A
#
# COMPACT_ATOMS: atom_id res chain seq x y z
N MET A 1 24.65 -26.13 14.81
CA MET A 1 23.82 -26.77 13.76
C MET A 1 23.53 -25.74 12.67
N TYR A 2 24.55 -25.47 11.83
CA TYR A 2 24.52 -24.46 10.78
C TYR A 2 24.07 -25.14 9.49
N ARG A 3 22.95 -24.72 8.89
CA ARG A 3 22.48 -25.30 7.62
C ARG A 3 23.21 -24.64 6.47
N HIS A 4 24.18 -25.38 5.94
CA HIS A 4 24.84 -25.14 4.66
C HIS A 4 23.82 -25.36 3.52
N ILE A 5 23.54 -24.33 2.73
CA ILE A 5 22.76 -24.43 1.49
C ILE A 5 23.75 -24.20 0.35
N PRO A 6 23.95 -25.18 -0.55
CA PRO A 6 24.99 -25.11 -1.57
C PRO A 6 24.63 -24.11 -2.68
N LEU A 7 25.64 -23.28 -3.02
CA LEU A 7 25.76 -22.56 -4.28
C LEU A 7 25.70 -23.55 -5.46
N ILE A 8 24.86 -23.26 -6.46
CA ILE A 8 25.11 -23.38 -7.92
C ILE A 8 23.77 -23.13 -8.64
N ARG A 9 23.62 -21.92 -9.20
CA ARG A 9 23.15 -21.76 -10.58
C ARG A 9 23.74 -20.47 -11.15
N LEU A 10 24.87 -20.72 -11.78
CA LEU A 10 25.65 -19.90 -12.68
C LEU A 10 24.78 -19.44 -13.87
N VAL A 11 24.91 -18.16 -14.23
CA VAL A 11 24.92 -17.62 -15.62
C VAL A 11 23.70 -17.90 -16.50
N ALA A 12 22.87 -16.86 -16.70
CA ALA A 12 22.34 -16.39 -17.99
C ALA A 12 21.27 -15.31 -17.79
N SER A 13 21.67 -14.03 -17.72
CA SER A 13 20.83 -12.88 -18.11
C SER A 13 21.67 -11.60 -18.12
N GLU A 14 22.85 -11.68 -18.74
CA GLU A 14 23.44 -10.54 -19.45
C GLU A 14 22.56 -10.32 -20.69
N LEU A 15 22.25 -9.07 -21.05
CA LEU A 15 21.41 -8.65 -22.19
C LEU A 15 19.89 -8.58 -21.94
N SER A 16 19.47 -7.73 -20.99
CA SER A 16 18.21 -6.99 -21.15
C SER A 16 18.37 -5.60 -20.55
N PRO A 17 18.26 -4.51 -21.33
CA PRO A 17 18.20 -3.17 -20.77
C PRO A 17 16.96 -3.12 -19.90
N LYS A 18 17.13 -3.11 -18.56
CA LYS A 18 16.03 -2.83 -17.66
C LYS A 18 15.62 -1.38 -17.90
N LYS A 19 14.58 -1.25 -18.71
CA LYS A 19 13.73 -0.09 -18.91
C LYS A 19 13.68 0.75 -17.64
N SER A 20 14.23 1.96 -17.76
CA SER A 20 14.07 3.04 -16.81
C SER A 20 12.61 3.09 -16.34
N PRO A 21 12.30 3.25 -15.05
CA PRO A 21 10.94 3.56 -14.65
C PRO A 21 10.62 4.94 -15.21
N ASP A 22 9.72 4.99 -16.19
CA ASP A 22 9.14 6.22 -16.68
C ASP A 22 8.66 7.08 -15.49
N PRO A 23 8.87 8.41 -15.52
CA PRO A 23 8.45 9.28 -14.44
C PRO A 23 6.92 9.25 -14.31
N GLU A 24 6.46 8.79 -13.16
CA GLU A 24 5.06 8.82 -12.71
C GLU A 24 4.35 10.15 -13.07
N PRO A 25 3.09 10.11 -13.53
CA PRO A 25 2.32 11.31 -13.84
C PRO A 25 2.18 12.18 -12.59
N SER A 26 2.83 13.34 -12.61
CA SER A 26 2.81 14.33 -11.55
C SER A 26 1.46 15.04 -11.50
N VAL A 27 0.48 14.42 -10.84
CA VAL A 27 -0.72 15.15 -10.42
C VAL A 27 -0.24 16.30 -9.52
N PRO A 28 -0.50 17.59 -9.85
CA PRO A 28 0.04 18.70 -9.09
C PRO A 28 -0.41 18.59 -7.63
N ALA A 29 0.52 18.73 -6.69
CA ALA A 29 0.28 18.57 -5.25
C ALA A 29 -0.86 19.46 -4.69
N ALA A 30 -1.29 20.46 -5.47
CA ALA A 30 -2.40 21.35 -5.20
C ALA A 30 -3.79 20.67 -5.27
N SER A 31 -3.97 19.58 -6.01
CA SER A 31 -5.28 18.90 -6.15
C SER A 31 -5.54 17.79 -5.11
N LEU A 32 -4.53 17.41 -4.34
CA LEU A 32 -4.60 16.28 -3.40
C LEU A 32 -5.31 16.66 -2.10
N ARG A 33 -6.05 15.70 -1.51
CA ARG A 33 -6.66 15.86 -0.19
C ARG A 33 -5.57 16.04 0.87
N ARG A 34 -5.84 16.80 1.95
CA ARG A 34 -4.87 17.06 3.04
C ARG A 34 -4.18 15.80 3.57
N SER A 35 -4.93 14.70 3.69
CA SER A 35 -4.42 13.39 4.13
C SER A 35 -3.42 12.78 3.15
N GLU A 36 -3.65 12.91 1.84
CA GLU A 36 -2.75 12.45 0.79
C GLU A 36 -1.46 13.26 0.77
N ARG A 37 -1.55 14.59 0.93
CA ARG A 37 -0.37 15.46 1.06
C ARG A 37 0.51 15.06 2.24
N LEU A 38 -0.10 14.81 3.40
CA LEU A 38 0.64 14.39 4.59
C LEU A 38 1.34 13.03 4.38
N LYS A 39 0.63 12.05 3.78
CA LYS A 39 1.23 10.75 3.41
C LYS A 39 2.43 10.93 2.48
N GLN A 40 2.30 11.76 1.45
CA GLN A 40 3.40 12.05 0.52
C GLN A 40 4.58 12.73 1.23
N GLN A 41 4.33 13.70 2.11
CA GLN A 41 5.39 14.36 2.89
C GLN A 41 6.13 13.36 3.79
N THR A 42 5.42 12.48 4.49
CA THR A 42 6.05 11.44 5.31
C THR A 42 6.87 10.46 4.46
N ARG A 43 6.36 10.06 3.29
CA ARG A 43 7.10 9.21 2.34
C ARG A 43 8.38 9.89 1.86
N LYS A 44 8.30 11.17 1.45
CA LYS A 44 9.46 11.97 1.02
C LYS A 44 10.54 12.04 2.08
N LYS A 45 10.18 12.36 3.34
CA LYS A 45 11.13 12.39 4.47
C LYS A 45 11.81 11.03 4.70
N ARG A 46 11.06 9.93 4.56
CA ARG A 46 11.63 8.57 4.70
C ARG A 46 12.57 8.23 3.55
N HIS A 47 12.20 8.60 2.33
CA HIS A 47 13.02 8.39 1.15
C HIS A 47 14.34 9.14 1.27
N GLN A 48 14.29 10.42 1.66
CA GLN A 48 15.48 11.23 1.94
C GLN A 48 16.45 10.54 2.91
N ARG A 49 15.94 10.08 4.07
CA ARG A 49 16.75 9.35 5.06
C ARG A 49 17.28 8.01 4.54
N TRP A 50 16.58 7.35 3.63
CA TRP A 50 17.06 6.11 3.03
C TRP A 50 18.19 6.40 2.05
N THR A 51 18.06 7.43 1.21
CA THR A 51 19.08 7.88 0.28
C THR A 51 20.36 8.29 1.00
N GLU A 52 20.25 9.00 2.12
CA GLU A 52 21.40 9.36 2.98
C GLU A 52 22.14 8.11 3.50
N VAL A 53 21.40 7.11 3.97
CA VAL A 53 21.99 5.83 4.45
C VAL A 53 22.67 5.08 3.30
N MET A 54 22.06 5.02 2.10
CA MET A 54 22.67 4.39 0.93
C MET A 54 23.92 5.13 0.46
N ALA A 55 23.89 6.46 0.44
CA ALA A 55 25.04 7.28 0.07
C ALA A 55 26.23 7.05 1.00
N LEU A 56 26.01 6.96 2.32
CA LEU A 56 27.07 6.64 3.27
C LEU A 56 27.56 5.19 3.15
N HIS A 57 26.66 4.25 2.89
CA HIS A 57 27.03 2.85 2.66
C HIS A 57 27.88 2.68 1.39
N ASN A 58 27.52 3.37 0.30
CA ASN A 58 28.27 3.36 -0.95
C ASN A 58 29.66 4.00 -0.81
N LYS A 59 29.83 4.93 0.15
CA LYS A 59 31.12 5.49 0.54
C LYS A 59 31.99 4.54 1.38
N GLY A 60 31.49 3.34 1.69
CA GLY A 60 32.21 2.33 2.48
C GLY A 60 32.10 2.50 4.00
N CYS A 61 31.25 3.40 4.50
CA CYS A 61 31.07 3.57 5.94
C CYS A 61 30.42 2.33 6.57
N SER A 62 30.89 1.94 7.75
CA SER A 62 30.28 0.82 8.49
C SER A 62 28.87 1.18 8.98
N PHE A 63 28.00 0.18 9.17
CA PHE A 63 26.65 0.43 9.72
C PHE A 63 26.67 1.10 11.10
N ARG A 64 27.75 0.94 11.87
CA ARG A 64 27.92 1.57 13.18
C ARG A 64 28.19 3.07 13.03
N GLU A 65 29.03 3.47 12.09
CA GLU A 65 29.31 4.88 11.80
C GLU A 65 28.09 5.57 11.20
N ILE A 66 27.41 4.91 10.25
CA ILE A 66 26.19 5.44 9.65
C ILE A 66 25.11 5.68 10.72
N SER A 67 24.99 4.80 11.71
CA SER A 67 24.08 4.98 12.85
C SER A 67 24.42 6.23 13.68
N ARG A 68 25.71 6.51 13.92
CA ARG A 68 26.15 7.72 14.62
C ARG A 68 25.91 8.99 13.81
N ILE A 69 26.17 8.96 12.51
CA ILE A 69 26.01 10.12 11.61
C ILE A 69 24.52 10.46 11.41
N THR A 70 23.70 9.45 11.15
CA THR A 70 22.27 9.65 10.79
C THR A 70 21.33 9.68 11.99
N GLY A 71 21.80 9.32 13.19
CA GLY A 71 20.98 9.17 14.40
C GLY A 71 19.96 8.03 14.33
N LEU A 72 20.03 7.18 13.30
CA LEU A 72 19.14 6.02 13.15
C LEU A 72 19.67 4.83 13.94
N SER A 73 18.76 3.97 14.41
CA SER A 73 19.17 2.73 15.07
C SER A 73 20.00 1.84 14.14
N ARG A 74 21.00 1.15 14.68
CA ARG A 74 21.84 0.20 13.93
C ARG A 74 21.02 -0.86 13.21
N VAL A 75 19.91 -1.32 13.80
CA VAL A 75 19.00 -2.30 13.19
C VAL A 75 18.33 -1.73 11.94
N THR A 76 17.84 -0.48 12.01
CA THR A 76 17.25 0.21 10.86
C THR A 76 18.27 0.42 9.74
N VAL A 77 19.49 0.84 10.08
CA VAL A 77 20.57 1.06 9.11
C VAL A 77 20.95 -0.25 8.43
N SER A 78 21.15 -1.33 9.20
CA SER A 78 21.51 -2.65 8.67
C SER A 78 20.40 -3.23 7.79
N SER A 79 19.13 -3.13 8.21
CA SER A 79 17.99 -3.56 7.41
C SER A 79 17.93 -2.80 6.07
N ARG A 80 18.04 -1.47 6.09
CA ARG A 80 18.01 -0.65 4.86
C ARG A 80 19.19 -0.93 3.94
N GLY A 81 20.40 -1.04 4.49
CA GLY A 81 21.63 -1.34 3.75
C GLY A 81 21.57 -2.68 3.02
N ARG A 82 21.07 -3.72 3.70
CA ARG A 82 20.96 -5.07 3.13
C ARG A 82 19.86 -5.20 2.09
N SER A 83 18.72 -4.50 2.26
CA SER A 83 17.62 -4.57 1.30
C SER A 83 17.94 -3.98 -0.06
N GLY A 84 18.91 -3.04 -0.15
CA GLY A 84 19.34 -2.37 -1.40
C GLY A 84 18.24 -1.57 -2.11
N THR A 85 17.01 -1.64 -1.63
CA THR A 85 15.78 -1.10 -2.21
C THR A 85 15.04 -0.32 -1.13
N PHE A 86 14.31 0.71 -1.55
CA PHE A 86 13.51 1.51 -0.62
C PHE A 86 12.37 0.64 -0.07
N PRO A 87 12.28 0.43 1.27
CA PRO A 87 11.15 -0.26 1.85
C PRO A 87 9.93 0.66 1.79
N GLU A 88 9.18 0.53 0.70
CA GLU A 88 7.86 1.17 0.58
C GLU A 88 6.95 0.59 1.67
N MET A 89 6.18 1.45 2.34
CA MET A 89 5.21 0.95 3.30
C MET A 89 4.15 0.18 2.54
N SER A 90 4.01 -1.11 2.83
CA SER A 90 2.88 -1.90 2.35
C SER A 90 1.60 -1.16 2.72
N THR A 91 0.86 -0.71 1.70
CA THR A 91 -0.49 -0.20 1.92
C THR A 91 -1.32 -1.42 2.25
N ARG A 92 -1.90 -1.46 3.45
CA ARG A 92 -2.80 -2.55 3.83
C ARG A 92 -3.83 -2.71 2.71
N PRO A 93 -4.00 -3.93 2.17
CA PRO A 93 -5.04 -4.14 1.17
C PRO A 93 -6.38 -3.68 1.78
N PRO A 94 -7.26 -3.05 0.99
CA PRO A 94 -8.57 -2.66 1.48
C PRO A 94 -9.23 -3.92 2.05
N LYS A 95 -9.65 -3.85 3.32
CA LYS A 95 -10.37 -4.97 3.95
C LYS A 95 -11.58 -5.29 3.07
N ARG A 96 -11.77 -6.58 2.74
CA ARG A 96 -12.99 -7.05 2.10
C ARG A 96 -14.15 -6.68 3.02
N GLY A 97 -14.96 -5.70 2.64
CA GLY A 97 -16.08 -5.24 3.47
C GLY A 97 -17.15 -6.33 3.59
N LEU A 98 -18.01 -6.24 4.60
CA LEU A 98 -19.12 -7.17 4.81
C LEU A 98 -20.05 -7.28 3.58
N LEU A 99 -20.05 -6.27 2.71
CA LEU A 99 -20.80 -6.25 1.47
C LEU A 99 -20.17 -7.05 0.33
N GLY A 100 -18.97 -7.61 0.49
CA GLY A 100 -18.28 -8.37 -0.55
C GLY A 100 -19.15 -9.44 -1.19
N PRO A 101 -19.75 -10.35 -0.39
CA PRO A 101 -20.66 -11.38 -0.90
C PRO A 101 -21.98 -10.84 -1.47
N TRP A 102 -22.40 -9.65 -1.06
CA TRP A 102 -23.70 -9.05 -1.42
C TRP A 102 -23.63 -8.11 -2.62
N ARG A 103 -22.47 -7.99 -3.28
CA ARG A 103 -22.25 -7.04 -4.39
C ARG A 103 -23.18 -7.28 -5.57
N GLU A 104 -23.31 -8.53 -6.01
CA GLU A 104 -24.16 -8.88 -7.14
C GLU A 104 -25.63 -8.64 -6.80
N TRP A 105 -26.08 -9.10 -5.62
CA TRP A 105 -27.45 -8.88 -5.17
C TRP A 105 -27.79 -7.39 -5.03
N LEU A 106 -26.87 -6.58 -4.51
CA LEU A 106 -27.03 -5.13 -4.43
C LEU A 106 -27.09 -4.46 -5.81
N LYS A 107 -26.42 -5.01 -6.82
CA LYS A 107 -26.49 -4.53 -8.21
C LYS A 107 -27.87 -4.82 -8.80
N GLU A 108 -28.41 -6.00 -8.58
CA GLU A 108 -29.79 -6.35 -8.97
C GLU A 108 -30.82 -5.41 -8.32
N GLN A 109 -30.64 -5.05 -7.04
CA GLN A 109 -31.52 -4.08 -6.36
C GLN A 109 -31.43 -2.67 -6.97
N ARG A 110 -30.24 -2.28 -7.48
CA ARG A 110 -30.08 -1.01 -8.18
C ARG A 110 -30.79 -1.03 -9.54
N GLU A 111 -30.66 -2.12 -10.29
CA GLU A 111 -31.31 -2.30 -11.60
C GLU A 111 -32.83 -2.41 -11.48
N SER A 112 -33.34 -3.00 -10.40
CA SER A 112 -34.78 -3.02 -10.09
C SER A 112 -35.36 -1.68 -9.62
N GLY A 113 -34.52 -0.65 -9.47
CA GLY A 113 -34.93 0.68 -9.03
C GLY A 113 -35.21 0.79 -7.52
N ASN A 114 -34.80 -0.19 -6.73
CA ASN A 114 -34.94 -0.14 -5.28
C ASN A 114 -33.81 0.70 -4.66
N TYR A 115 -34.12 1.94 -4.27
CA TYR A 115 -33.16 2.85 -3.64
C TYR A 115 -33.36 3.02 -2.13
N ASN A 116 -34.27 2.25 -1.52
CA ASN A 116 -34.56 2.37 -0.10
C ASN A 116 -33.60 1.50 0.73
N ALA A 117 -32.54 2.13 1.25
CA ALA A 117 -31.50 1.44 2.02
C ALA A 117 -32.03 0.65 3.23
N SER A 118 -33.05 1.16 3.93
CA SER A 118 -33.64 0.46 5.08
C SER A 118 -34.40 -0.79 4.66
N ARG A 119 -35.06 -0.75 3.50
CA ARG A 119 -35.73 -1.93 2.92
C ARG A 119 -34.72 -2.98 2.49
N ILE A 120 -33.70 -2.56 1.75
CA ILE A 120 -32.59 -3.42 1.29
C ILE A 120 -31.92 -4.09 2.49
N TRP A 121 -31.64 -3.35 3.56
CA TRP A 121 -31.02 -3.90 4.76
C TRP A 121 -31.91 -4.95 5.45
N ARG A 122 -33.22 -4.72 5.59
CA ARG A 122 -34.13 -5.73 6.14
C ARG A 122 -34.14 -7.02 5.32
N GLU A 123 -34.17 -6.89 4.00
CA GLU A 123 -34.12 -8.04 3.09
C GLU A 123 -32.76 -8.77 3.17
N MET A 124 -31.66 -8.05 3.34
CA MET A 124 -30.34 -8.64 3.57
C MET A 124 -30.28 -9.37 4.92
N VAL A 125 -30.79 -8.78 6.00
CA VAL A 125 -30.82 -9.40 7.33
C VAL A 125 -31.66 -10.67 7.31
N ALA A 126 -32.82 -10.63 6.65
CA ALA A 126 -33.68 -11.81 6.46
C ALA A 126 -32.96 -12.95 5.71
N ARG A 127 -32.02 -12.61 4.82
CA ARG A 127 -31.18 -13.57 4.07
C ARG A 127 -29.85 -13.90 4.75
N GLY A 128 -29.63 -13.45 6.00
CA GLY A 128 -28.46 -13.81 6.82
C GLY A 128 -27.35 -12.76 6.90
N PHE A 129 -27.60 -11.49 6.55
CA PHE A 129 -26.61 -10.42 6.71
C PHE A 129 -26.44 -9.98 8.17
N THR A 130 -25.18 -9.95 8.64
CA THR A 130 -24.82 -9.57 10.02
C THR A 130 -24.35 -8.12 10.17
N GLY A 131 -24.34 -7.34 9.09
CA GLY A 131 -23.86 -5.95 9.12
C GLY A 131 -24.93 -4.94 9.54
N SER A 132 -24.48 -3.75 9.93
CA SER A 132 -25.36 -2.64 10.30
C SER A 132 -26.05 -1.99 9.10
N GLU A 133 -27.20 -1.38 9.33
CA GLU A 133 -27.94 -0.63 8.31
C GLU A 133 -27.11 0.50 7.69
N THR A 134 -26.24 1.14 8.49
CA THR A 134 -25.33 2.21 8.04
C THR A 134 -24.42 1.77 6.90
N ILE A 135 -23.95 0.51 6.89
CA ILE A 135 -23.10 -0.03 5.83
C ILE A 135 -23.87 -0.09 4.50
N VAL A 136 -25.14 -0.51 4.55
CA VAL A 136 -26.02 -0.57 3.38
C VAL A 136 -26.37 0.84 2.91
N ARG A 137 -26.68 1.75 3.84
CA ARG A 137 -26.97 3.16 3.55
C ARG A 137 -25.80 3.85 2.85
N ASP A 138 -24.58 3.65 3.32
CA ASP A 138 -23.37 4.20 2.69
C ASP A 138 -23.13 3.63 1.29
N ALA A 139 -23.47 2.36 1.06
CA ALA A 139 -23.37 1.73 -0.26
C ALA A 139 -24.41 2.29 -1.23
N VAL A 140 -25.67 2.39 -0.81
CA VAL A 140 -26.77 2.94 -1.61
C VAL A 140 -26.56 4.43 -1.89
N ALA A 141 -26.04 5.19 -0.92
CA ALA A 141 -25.72 6.61 -1.11
C ALA A 141 -24.69 6.85 -2.23
N LYS A 142 -23.79 5.89 -2.47
CA LYS A 142 -22.83 5.96 -3.59
C LYS A 142 -23.49 5.78 -4.95
N TRP A 143 -24.63 5.10 -5.05
CA TRP A 143 -25.36 4.93 -6.33
C TRP A 143 -25.89 6.24 -6.89
N ARG A 144 -26.16 7.23 -6.02
CA ARG A 144 -26.68 8.56 -6.39
C ARG A 144 -25.60 9.54 -6.84
N LYS A 145 -24.33 9.21 -6.63
CA LYS A 145 -23.18 10.05 -7.00
C LYS A 145 -22.55 9.65 -8.34
N GLY A 146 -23.28 8.89 -9.16
CA GLY A 146 -22.88 8.49 -10.51
C GLY A 146 -23.66 9.26 -11.56
#